data_AF-A0AAW4PS89-F1
#
_entry.id   AF-A0AAW4PS89-F1
#
_cell.length_a   1.000
_cell.length_b   1.000
_cell.length_c   1.000
_cell.angle_alpha   90.00
_cell.angle_beta   90.00
_cell.angle_gamma   90.00
#
_symmetry.space_group_name_H-M   'P 1'
#
loop_
_entity.id
_entity.type
_entity.pdbx_description
1 polymer ?
#
loop_
_entity_poly.entity_id
_entity_poly.type
_entity_poly.pdbx_seq_one_letter_code
_entity_poly.pdbx_strand_id
1 'polypeptide(L)' 'MQDEATIRDRIETLREEYDSHDPPSSELEDEAEVAILRAIEELEWVLEERDEDDPFTI' A
#
# COMPACT_ATOMS: atom_id res chain seq x y z
N MET A 1 12.76 0.48 12.31
CA MET A 1 12.40 1.42 11.24
C MET A 1 12.45 0.61 9.95
N GLN A 2 11.34 0.40 9.27
CA GLN A 2 11.40 -0.28 7.96
C GLN A 2 12.09 0.65 6.97
N ASP A 3 12.92 0.10 6.08
CA ASP A 3 13.52 0.85 4.99
C ASP A 3 12.49 1.14 3.89
N GLU A 4 12.64 2.26 3.18
CA GLU A 4 11.74 2.69 2.10
C GLU A 4 11.54 1.60 1.05
N ALA A 5 12.62 0.92 0.68
CA ALA A 5 12.60 -0.21 -0.25
C ALA A 5 11.67 -1.35 0.25
N THR A 6 11.66 -1.62 1.56
CA THR A 6 10.80 -2.63 2.17
C THR A 6 9.32 -2.21 2.14
N ILE A 7 9.04 -0.91 2.28
CA ILE A 7 7.67 -0.38 2.20
C ILE A 7 7.17 -0.45 0.75
N ARG A 8 8.01 -0.11 -0.23
CA ARG A 8 7.69 -0.22 -1.66
C ARG A 8 7.43 -1.66 -2.09
N ASP A 9 8.28 -2.61 -1.67
CA ASP A 9 8.10 -4.05 -1.91
C ASP A 9 6.79 -4.58 -1.31
N ARG A 10 6.42 -4.06 -0.13
CA ARG A 10 5.14 -4.38 0.53
C ARG A 10 3.94 -3.85 -0.26
N ILE A 11 4.01 -2.63 -0.77
CA ILE A 11 2.95 -2.04 -1.62
C ILE A 11 2.77 -2.86 -2.90
N GLU A 12 3.86 -3.28 -3.55
CA GLU A 12 3.81 -4.11 -4.75
C GLU A 12 3.12 -5.46 -4.47
N THR A 13 3.49 -6.12 -3.37
CA THR A 13 2.84 -7.38 -2.93
C THR A 13 1.34 -7.19 -2.71
N LEU A 14 0.94 -6.12 -2.03
CA LEU A 14 -0.48 -5.82 -1.77
C LEU A 14 -1.25 -5.52 -3.07
N ARG A 15 -0.61 -4.87 -4.05
CA ARG A 15 -1.23 -4.61 -5.36
C ARG A 15 -1.42 -5.90 -6.17
N GLU A 16 -0.47 -6.83 -6.11
CA GLU A 16 -0.62 -8.17 -6.72
C GLU A 16 -1.73 -8.97 -6.03
N GLU A 17 -1.84 -8.88 -4.70
CA GLU A 17 -2.92 -9.51 -3.94
C GLU A 17 -4.28 -8.94 -4.35
N TYR A 18 -4.40 -7.60 -4.47
CA TYR A 18 -5.59 -6.93 -4.98
C TYR A 18 -5.95 -7.38 -6.40
N ASP A 19 -4.98 -7.47 -7.32
CA ASP A 19 -5.19 -7.93 -8.70
C ASP A 19 -5.66 -9.39 -8.76
N SER A 20 -5.21 -10.23 -7.82
CA SER A 20 -5.67 -11.62 -7.70
C SER A 20 -7.14 -11.75 -7.27
N HIS A 21 -7.75 -10.69 -6.76
CA HIS A 21 -9.16 -10.67 -6.37
C HIS A 21 -10.10 -10.22 -7.51
N ASP A 22 -9.58 -9.84 -8.69
CA ASP A 22 -10.40 -9.42 -9.83
C ASP A 22 -10.84 -10.63 -10.71
N PRO A 23 -12.15 -10.84 -10.96
CA PRO A 23 -13.29 -10.06 -10.48
C PRO A 23 -13.74 -10.43 -9.07
N PRO A 24 -14.17 -9.44 -8.24
CA PRO A 24 -14.75 -9.72 -6.94
C PRO A 24 -15.96 -10.65 -7.11
N SER A 25 -15.92 -11.80 -6.46
CA SER A 25 -16.96 -12.81 -6.56
C SER A 25 -17.92 -12.80 -5.36
N SER A 26 -17.63 -12.01 -4.32
CA SER A 26 -18.44 -11.91 -3.10
C SER A 26 -18.22 -10.61 -2.28
N GLU A 27 -19.21 -10.23 -1.46
CA GLU A 27 -19.10 -9.10 -0.50
C GLU A 27 -17.97 -9.28 0.54
N LEU A 28 -17.59 -10.53 0.81
CA LEU A 28 -16.49 -10.86 1.71
C LEU A 28 -15.12 -10.60 1.05
N GLU A 29 -15.04 -10.71 -0.27
CA GLU A 29 -13.89 -10.25 -1.07
C GLU A 29 -13.86 -8.72 -1.15
N ASP A 30 -15.01 -8.03 -1.21
CA ASP A 30 -15.05 -6.56 -1.16
C ASP A 30 -14.43 -6.00 0.15
N GLU A 31 -14.69 -6.62 1.32
CA GLU A 31 -14.05 -6.20 2.58
C GLU A 31 -12.54 -6.47 2.59
N ALA A 32 -12.09 -7.57 1.98
CA ALA A 32 -10.67 -7.90 1.86
C ALA A 32 -9.96 -6.92 0.92
N GLU A 33 -10.57 -6.59 -0.21
CA GLU A 33 -10.11 -5.57 -1.16
C GLU A 33 -9.98 -4.20 -0.49
N VAL A 34 -10.99 -3.78 0.28
CA VAL A 34 -10.95 -2.52 1.03
C VAL A 34 -9.82 -2.52 2.07
N ALA A 35 -9.57 -3.64 2.74
CA ALA A 35 -8.47 -3.76 3.68
C ALA A 35 -7.10 -3.64 2.99
N ILE A 36 -6.94 -4.25 1.82
CA ILE A 36 -5.73 -4.17 1.00
C ILE A 36 -5.50 -2.73 0.51
N LEU A 37 -6.52 -2.08 -0.03
CA LEU A 37 -6.44 -0.69 -0.49
C LEU A 37 -6.06 0.29 0.63
N ARG A 38 -6.67 0.12 1.81
CA ARG A 38 -6.34 0.94 2.99
C ARG A 38 -4.92 0.73 3.46
N ALA A 39 -4.42 -0.50 3.40
CA ALA A 39 -3.02 -0.81 3.72
C ALA A 39 -2.05 -0.18 2.70
N ILE A 40 -2.39 -0.19 1.42
CA ILE A 40 -1.61 0.50 0.37
C ILE A 40 -1.58 2.01 0.64
N GLU A 41 -2.74 2.63 0.87
CA GLU A 41 -2.84 4.08 1.14
C GLU A 41 -2.03 4.50 2.37
N GLU A 42 -2.09 3.73 3.47
CA GLU A 42 -1.29 4.01 4.67
C GLU A 42 0.22 3.95 4.39
N LEU A 43 0.66 2.93 3.64
CA LEU A 43 2.08 2.78 3.30
C LEU A 43 2.56 3.88 2.34
N GLU A 44 1.71 4.32 1.42
CA GLU A 44 1.99 5.46 0.53
C GLU A 44 2.10 6.77 1.33
N TRP A 45 1.20 7.00 2.30
CA TRP A 45 1.28 8.16 3.20
C TRP A 45 2.55 8.15 4.06
N VAL A 46 2.98 6.97 4.55
CA VAL A 46 4.24 6.83 5.31
C VAL A 46 5.46 7.14 4.43
N LEU A 47 5.43 6.81 3.14
CA LEU A 47 6.49 7.18 2.21
C LEU A 47 6.51 8.69 1.96
N GLU A 48 5.33 9.29 1.77
CA GLU A 48 5.18 10.73 1.55
C GLU A 48 5.68 11.54 2.76
N GLU A 49 5.26 11.20 3.99
CA GLU A 49 5.76 11.87 5.21
C GLU A 49 7.28 11.74 5.36
N ARG A 50 7.86 10.62 4.92
CA ARG A 50 9.31 10.39 5.01
C ARG A 50 10.09 11.19 3.96
N ASP A 51 9.51 11.40 2.78
CA ASP A 51 10.04 12.31 1.76
C ASP A 51 9.90 13.79 2.19
N GLU A 52 8.82 14.15 2.90
CA GLU A 52 8.62 15.49 3.47
C GLU A 52 9.54 15.77 4.68
N ASP A 53 9.88 14.74 5.47
CA ASP A 53 10.87 14.80 6.55
C ASP A 53 12.32 14.81 6.04
N ASP A 54 12.56 14.73 4.72
CA ASP A 54 13.88 14.96 4.13
C ASP A 54 14.04 16.48 3.83
N PRO A 55 14.73 17.26 4.70
CA PRO A 55 14.84 18.71 4.56
C PRO A 55 15.66 19.18 3.35
N PHE A 56 16.01 18.27 2.43
CA PHE A 56 16.84 18.54 1.24
C PHE A 56 16.12 18.38 -0.10
N THR A 57 14.80 18.23 -0.14
CA THR A 57 14.04 18.46 -1.39
C THR A 57 13.75 19.96 -1.53
N ILE A 58 14.65 20.65 -2.24
CA ILE A 58 14.63 22.08 -2.61
C ILE A 58 13.64 22.34 -3.75
#